data_AF-A0A967EIW2-F1
#
_entry.id   AF-A0A967EIW2-F1
#
_cell.length_a   1.000
_cell.length_b   1.000
_cell.length_c   1.000
_cell.angle_alpha   90.00
_cell.angle_beta   90.00
_cell.angle_gamma   90.00
#
_symmetry.space_group_name_H-M   'P 1'
#
loop_
_entity.id
_entity.type
_entity.pdbx_description
1 polymer ?
#
loop_
_entity_poly.entity_id
_entity_poly.type
_entity_poly.pdbx_seq_one_letter_code
_entity_poly.pdbx_strand_id
1 'polypeptide(L)'
;MQASEMTALERGDEAIRRRAEGHRGSRALPGPIGEAVAAYEEALAAQPDNLEVRVKLLRALYFQGEFTLSEALDQHAFFERALDVASEGMAQLAGGLAYADASEKNHPRLVEHLSDQPEAAGIYFWSAVYWGLWCRQGGNFEAARRGVANKIRDYSELVIALDDKYENAGGHRVLGRLHTEAPRIPLITGWVDRDVAISELERAVEGAPNDLRAHLFLTEALLKFDARRHDEAMDRLQWLVQQSPNS
;
A
#
# COMPACT_ATOMS: atom_id res chain seq x y z
N MET A 1 38.68 -20.88 -1.81
CA MET A 1 37.21 -20.74 -1.81
C MET A 1 36.92 -19.26 -1.98
N GLN A 2 36.69 -18.79 -3.21
CA GLN A 2 36.25 -17.41 -3.43
C GLN A 2 34.81 -17.32 -2.90
N ALA A 3 34.55 -16.40 -1.97
CA ALA A 3 33.17 -16.05 -1.65
C ALA A 3 32.52 -15.54 -2.94
N SER A 4 31.37 -16.11 -3.34
CA SER A 4 30.61 -15.55 -4.45
C SER A 4 30.20 -14.13 -4.09
N GLU A 5 30.43 -13.19 -5.00
CA GLU A 5 30.01 -11.81 -4.82
C GLU A 5 28.48 -11.74 -4.73
N MET A 6 27.95 -10.98 -3.76
CA MET A 6 26.51 -10.83 -3.58
C MET A 6 25.89 -10.11 -4.77
N THR A 7 24.80 -10.66 -5.30
CA THR A 7 23.97 -10.02 -6.32
C THR A 7 23.32 -8.74 -5.79
N ALA A 8 22.89 -7.86 -6.70
CA ALA A 8 22.18 -6.63 -6.33
C ALA A 8 20.90 -6.90 -5.51
N LEU A 9 20.16 -7.97 -5.85
CA LEU A 9 19.00 -8.41 -5.09
C LEU A 9 19.36 -8.80 -3.65
N GLU A 10 20.39 -9.62 -3.45
CA GLU A 10 20.83 -10.04 -2.12
C GLU A 10 21.33 -8.86 -1.28
N ARG A 11 21.99 -7.87 -1.91
CA ARG A 11 22.38 -6.62 -1.22
C ARG A 11 21.16 -5.82 -0.77
N GLY A 12 20.12 -5.74 -1.61
CA GLY A 12 18.85 -5.10 -1.25
C GLY A 12 18.16 -5.80 -0.07
N ASP A 13 18.10 -7.13 -0.09
CA ASP A 13 17.50 -7.96 0.96
C ASP A 13 18.26 -7.90 2.30
N GLU A 14 19.57 -7.66 2.28
CA GLU A 14 20.36 -7.36 3.48
C GLU A 14 20.10 -5.93 3.98
N ALA A 15 20.17 -4.93 3.09
CA ALA A 15 20.00 -3.53 3.46
C ALA A 15 18.59 -3.23 4.02
N ILE A 16 17.53 -3.88 3.51
CA ILE A 16 16.16 -3.65 4.00
C ILE A 16 15.97 -4.09 5.47
N ARG A 17 16.78 -5.03 5.96
CA ARG A 17 16.77 -5.44 7.38
C ARG A 17 17.33 -4.37 8.30
N ARG A 18 18.24 -3.54 7.77
CA ARG A 18 18.90 -2.43 8.45
C ARG A 18 18.18 -1.09 8.26
N ARG A 19 17.05 -1.05 7.53
CA ARG A 19 16.33 0.18 7.14
C ARG A 19 16.01 1.18 8.27
N ALA A 20 15.86 0.70 9.51
CA ALA A 20 15.52 1.53 10.66
C ALA A 20 16.72 1.82 11.58
N GLU A 21 17.94 1.38 11.24
CA GLU A 21 19.12 1.61 12.05
C GLU A 21 19.35 3.11 12.29
N GLY A 22 19.56 3.48 13.56
CA GLY A 22 19.78 4.86 13.96
C GLY A 22 18.54 5.77 13.90
N HIS A 23 17.33 5.21 13.82
CA HIS A 23 16.08 6.00 13.86
C HIS A 23 15.96 6.85 15.13
N ARG A 24 15.19 7.94 15.04
CA ARG A 24 14.80 8.80 16.17
C ARG A 24 13.28 8.90 16.22
N GLY A 25 12.65 8.29 17.21
CA GLY A 25 11.20 8.16 17.27
C GLY A 25 10.67 7.50 15.99
N SER A 26 9.70 8.13 15.32
CA SER A 26 9.12 7.63 14.06
C SER A 26 9.96 7.93 12.81
N ARG A 27 11.11 8.61 12.92
CA ARG A 27 11.93 9.01 11.77
C ARG A 27 13.15 8.11 11.60
N ALA A 28 13.24 7.46 10.46
CA ALA A 28 14.42 6.68 10.07
C ALA A 28 15.49 7.58 9.42
N LEU A 29 16.75 7.15 9.47
CA LEU A 29 17.80 7.80 8.70
C LEU A 29 17.67 7.44 7.21
N PRO A 30 17.96 8.37 6.28
CA PRO A 30 17.83 8.11 4.84
C PRO A 30 18.85 7.10 4.32
N GLY A 31 20.03 6.99 4.95
CA GLY A 31 21.14 6.14 4.49
C GLY A 31 20.78 4.65 4.37
N PRO A 32 20.38 3.97 5.47
CA PRO A 32 20.14 2.53 5.44
C PRO A 32 19.06 2.07 4.45
N ILE A 33 17.95 2.81 4.34
CA ILE A 33 16.93 2.49 3.33
C ILE A 33 17.38 2.85 1.91
N GLY A 34 18.18 3.92 1.77
CA GLY A 34 18.75 4.33 0.48
C GLY A 34 19.65 3.26 -0.14
N GLU A 35 20.41 2.53 0.68
CA GLU A 35 21.20 1.36 0.24
C GLU A 35 20.31 0.27 -0.38
N ALA A 36 19.17 -0.03 0.25
CA ALA A 36 18.23 -1.03 -0.26
C ALA A 36 17.61 -0.60 -1.58
N VAL A 37 17.15 0.65 -1.66
CA VAL A 37 16.55 1.23 -2.87
C VAL A 37 17.55 1.20 -4.03
N ALA A 38 18.78 1.65 -3.83
CA ALA A 38 19.81 1.63 -4.86
C ALA A 38 20.11 0.21 -5.36
N ALA A 39 20.18 -0.77 -4.44
CA ALA A 39 20.44 -2.15 -4.79
C ALA A 39 19.28 -2.79 -5.59
N TYR A 40 18.03 -2.51 -5.22
CA TYR A 40 16.88 -2.99 -5.99
C TYR A 40 16.75 -2.30 -7.35
N GLU A 41 17.08 -1.01 -7.46
CA GLU A 41 17.13 -0.30 -8.73
C GLU A 41 18.18 -0.90 -9.68
N GLU A 42 19.36 -1.24 -9.16
CA GLU A 42 20.41 -1.93 -9.92
C GLU A 42 19.94 -3.32 -10.37
N ALA A 43 19.31 -4.08 -9.49
CA ALA A 43 18.75 -5.40 -9.83
C ALA A 43 17.67 -5.30 -10.92
N LEU A 44 16.80 -4.29 -10.84
CA LEU A 44 15.74 -4.06 -11.83
C LEU A 44 16.30 -3.55 -13.16
N ALA A 45 17.38 -2.75 -13.14
CA ALA A 45 18.07 -2.34 -14.36
C ALA A 45 18.69 -3.54 -15.10
N ALA A 46 19.19 -4.53 -14.37
CA ALA A 46 19.72 -5.77 -14.95
C ALA A 46 18.61 -6.72 -15.45
N GLN A 47 17.45 -6.73 -14.79
CA GLN A 47 16.30 -7.57 -15.15
C GLN A 47 15.00 -6.75 -15.07
N PRO A 48 14.66 -5.94 -16.09
CA PRO A 48 13.52 -5.01 -16.03
C PRO A 48 12.16 -5.69 -15.82
N ASP A 49 12.03 -6.95 -16.23
CA ASP A 49 10.83 -7.76 -16.11
C ASP A 49 10.76 -8.58 -14.80
N ASN A 50 11.71 -8.39 -13.88
CA ASN A 50 11.70 -9.06 -12.59
C ASN A 50 10.69 -8.39 -11.63
N LEU A 51 9.49 -8.95 -11.60
CA LEU A 51 8.39 -8.46 -10.76
C LEU A 51 8.67 -8.59 -9.26
N GLU A 52 9.44 -9.59 -8.83
CA GLU A 52 9.80 -9.76 -7.41
C GLU A 52 10.64 -8.57 -6.93
N VAL A 53 11.69 -8.24 -7.69
CA VAL A 53 12.53 -7.07 -7.43
C VAL A 53 11.70 -5.79 -7.43
N ARG A 54 10.74 -5.68 -8.37
CA ARG A 54 9.85 -4.51 -8.46
C ARG A 54 8.95 -4.37 -7.22
N VAL A 55 8.36 -5.44 -6.72
CA VAL A 55 7.58 -5.43 -5.46
C VAL A 55 8.46 -5.06 -4.27
N LYS A 56 9.68 -5.61 -4.19
CA LYS A 56 10.66 -5.28 -3.15
C LYS A 56 11.07 -3.79 -3.19
N LEU A 57 11.28 -3.24 -4.39
CA LEU A 57 11.56 -1.82 -4.59
C LEU A 57 10.39 -0.95 -4.14
N LEU A 58 9.15 -1.27 -4.52
CA LEU A 58 7.96 -0.54 -4.07
C LEU A 58 7.84 -0.55 -2.54
N ARG A 59 8.09 -1.69 -1.89
CA ARG A 59 8.09 -1.75 -0.42
C ARG A 59 9.19 -0.89 0.20
N ALA A 60 10.39 -0.88 -0.38
CA ALA A 60 11.50 -0.06 0.10
C ALA A 60 11.22 1.44 -0.07
N LEU A 61 10.69 1.83 -1.22
CA LEU A 61 10.27 3.20 -1.50
C LEU A 61 9.18 3.64 -0.52
N TYR A 62 8.22 2.78 -0.17
CA TYR A 62 7.17 3.11 0.81
C TYR A 62 7.78 3.47 2.16
N PHE A 63 8.71 2.65 2.63
CA PHE A 63 9.42 2.91 3.88
C PHE A 63 10.21 4.23 3.80
N GLN A 64 10.94 4.45 2.71
CA GLN A 64 11.71 5.69 2.53
C GLN A 64 10.79 6.92 2.56
N GLY A 65 9.70 6.91 1.79
CA GLY A 65 8.77 8.03 1.70
C GLY A 65 8.11 8.38 3.04
N GLU A 66 7.64 7.38 3.79
CA GLU A 66 6.93 7.60 5.05
C GLU A 66 7.87 7.99 6.20
N PHE A 67 9.04 7.37 6.30
CA PHE A 67 9.88 7.45 7.49
C PHE A 67 11.10 8.37 7.36
N THR A 68 11.47 8.77 6.14
CA THR A 68 12.69 9.60 5.92
C THR A 68 12.40 10.99 5.37
N LEU A 69 11.36 11.16 4.54
CA LEU A 69 11.04 12.46 3.95
C LEU A 69 10.36 13.40 4.96
N SER A 70 10.73 14.68 4.90
CA SER A 70 10.23 15.74 5.80
C SER A 70 9.44 16.83 5.09
N GLU A 71 9.63 17.03 3.78
CA GLU A 71 9.01 18.12 3.00
C GLU A 71 7.92 17.62 2.06
N ALA A 72 6.81 18.36 1.97
CA ALA A 72 5.64 17.94 1.20
C ALA A 72 5.89 17.87 -0.32
N LEU A 73 6.71 18.78 -0.86
CA LEU A 73 7.07 18.81 -2.28
C LEU A 73 7.94 17.60 -2.66
N ASP A 74 8.89 17.24 -1.80
CA ASP A 74 9.75 16.06 -2.00
C ASP A 74 8.91 14.78 -2.00
N GLN A 75 7.90 14.70 -1.13
CA GLN A 75 6.98 13.57 -1.06
C GLN A 75 6.14 13.40 -2.33
N HIS A 76 5.65 14.48 -2.95
CA HIS A 76 4.82 14.37 -4.15
C HIS A 76 5.58 13.77 -5.34
N ALA A 77 6.75 14.34 -5.67
CA ALA A 77 7.60 13.85 -6.76
C ALA A 77 8.08 12.42 -6.50
N PHE A 78 8.39 12.10 -5.23
CA PHE A 78 8.77 10.76 -4.82
C PHE A 78 7.65 9.73 -5.06
N PHE A 79 6.40 10.07 -4.72
CA PHE A 79 5.27 9.17 -4.95
C PHE A 79 4.86 9.05 -6.42
N GLU A 80 5.06 10.08 -7.24
CA GLU A 80 4.90 9.95 -8.70
C GLU A 80 5.87 8.91 -9.26
N ARG A 81 7.15 8.97 -8.87
CA ARG A 81 8.14 7.97 -9.26
C ARG A 81 7.73 6.55 -8.85
N ALA A 82 7.22 6.38 -7.63
CA ALA A 82 6.77 5.07 -7.17
C ALA A 82 5.54 4.55 -7.94
N LEU A 83 4.63 5.45 -8.35
CA LEU A 83 3.51 5.13 -9.22
C LEU A 83 3.96 4.69 -10.61
N ASP A 84 5.04 5.26 -11.15
CA ASP A 84 5.64 4.82 -12.42
C ASP A 84 6.16 3.39 -12.30
N VAL A 85 6.92 3.09 -11.24
CA VAL A 85 7.43 1.73 -10.96
C VAL A 85 6.29 0.71 -10.86
N ALA A 86 5.19 1.06 -10.17
CA ALA A 86 4.02 0.20 -10.05
C ALA A 86 3.28 0.04 -11.39
N SER A 87 3.15 1.12 -12.17
CA SER A 87 2.46 1.11 -13.47
C SER A 87 3.17 0.25 -14.50
N GLU A 88 4.50 0.28 -14.52
CA GLU A 88 5.31 -0.62 -15.35
C GLU A 88 5.12 -2.09 -14.96
N GLY A 89 5.08 -2.41 -13.66
CA GLY A 89 4.81 -3.77 -13.19
C GLY A 89 3.43 -4.27 -13.59
N MET A 90 2.41 -3.41 -13.49
CA MET A 90 1.06 -3.74 -13.97
C MET A 90 1.04 -3.96 -15.49
N ALA A 91 1.78 -3.17 -16.26
CA ALA A 91 1.87 -3.35 -17.71
C ALA A 91 2.53 -4.70 -18.09
N GLN A 92 3.55 -5.12 -17.33
CA GLN A 92 4.20 -6.43 -17.48
C GLN A 92 3.23 -7.58 -17.17
N LEU A 93 2.49 -7.50 -16.06
CA LEU A 93 1.47 -8.48 -15.65
C LEU A 93 0.32 -8.59 -16.65
N ALA A 94 -0.13 -7.46 -17.20
CA ALA A 94 -1.31 -7.41 -18.06
C ALA A 94 -1.10 -8.09 -19.42
N GLY A 95 0.14 -8.30 -19.87
CA GLY A 95 0.45 -9.09 -21.07
C GLY A 95 -0.27 -8.66 -22.35
N GLY A 96 -0.65 -7.37 -22.47
CA GLY A 96 -1.42 -6.84 -23.60
C GLY A 96 -2.95 -6.84 -23.41
N LEU A 97 -3.50 -7.35 -22.30
CA LEU A 97 -4.82 -6.91 -21.82
C LEU A 97 -4.70 -5.40 -21.63
N ALA A 98 -5.47 -4.61 -22.39
CA ALA A 98 -5.38 -3.16 -22.29
C ALA A 98 -5.51 -2.76 -20.82
N TYR A 99 -4.42 -2.21 -20.26
CA TYR A 99 -4.25 -1.65 -18.91
C TYR A 99 -5.22 -0.48 -18.62
N ALA A 100 -6.27 -0.32 -19.41
CA ALA A 100 -7.19 0.79 -19.34
C ALA A 100 -8.26 0.63 -18.25
N ASP A 101 -8.54 -0.60 -17.80
CA ASP A 101 -9.74 -0.82 -16.99
C ASP A 101 -9.61 -2.00 -16.03
N ALA A 102 -8.88 -1.79 -14.93
CA ALA A 102 -8.95 -2.67 -13.76
C ALA A 102 -10.26 -2.53 -12.98
N SER A 103 -11.32 -1.94 -13.57
CA SER A 103 -12.60 -1.80 -12.88
C SER A 103 -13.17 -3.13 -12.43
N GLU A 104 -14.00 -3.04 -11.40
CA GLU A 104 -14.87 -4.10 -10.88
C GLU A 104 -15.42 -5.03 -11.97
N LYS A 105 -15.87 -4.48 -13.10
CA LYS A 105 -16.43 -5.24 -14.22
C LYS A 105 -15.44 -6.24 -14.84
N ASN A 106 -14.16 -5.91 -14.88
CA ASN A 106 -13.12 -6.74 -15.49
C ASN A 106 -12.38 -7.60 -14.46
N HIS A 107 -12.66 -7.46 -13.16
CA HIS A 107 -12.00 -8.22 -12.09
C HIS A 107 -11.99 -9.72 -12.34
N PRO A 108 -13.10 -10.41 -12.71
CA PRO A 108 -13.07 -11.85 -12.88
C PRO A 108 -12.04 -12.32 -13.91
N ARG A 109 -11.92 -11.59 -15.02
CA ARG A 109 -10.96 -11.89 -16.09
C ARG A 109 -9.53 -11.58 -15.66
N LEU A 110 -9.32 -10.50 -14.91
CA LEU A 110 -8.01 -10.16 -14.38
C LEU A 110 -7.56 -11.18 -13.34
N VAL A 111 -8.44 -11.59 -12.43
CA VAL A 111 -8.15 -12.64 -11.44
C VAL A 111 -7.75 -13.94 -12.14
N GLU A 112 -8.51 -14.36 -13.17
CA GLU A 112 -8.17 -15.56 -13.96
C GLU A 112 -6.79 -15.46 -14.62
N HIS A 113 -6.41 -14.29 -15.14
CA HIS A 113 -5.12 -14.08 -15.79
C HIS A 113 -3.95 -13.94 -14.81
N LEU A 114 -4.22 -13.42 -13.61
CA LEU A 114 -3.21 -13.05 -12.62
C LEU A 114 -3.03 -14.09 -11.51
N SER A 115 -3.93 -15.06 -11.36
CA SER A 115 -3.92 -16.02 -10.23
C SER A 115 -2.64 -16.85 -10.14
N ASP A 116 -1.98 -17.10 -11.27
CA ASP A 116 -0.73 -17.87 -11.33
C ASP A 116 0.52 -16.99 -11.23
N GLN A 117 0.36 -15.68 -11.00
CA GLN A 117 1.44 -14.69 -10.94
C GLN A 117 1.61 -14.20 -9.48
N PRO A 118 2.57 -14.76 -8.72
CA PRO A 118 2.65 -14.54 -7.27
C PRO A 118 2.88 -13.07 -6.88
N GLU A 119 3.51 -12.28 -7.75
CA GLU A 119 3.76 -10.85 -7.52
C GLU A 119 2.56 -9.95 -7.83
N ALA A 120 1.49 -10.47 -8.46
CA ALA A 120 0.35 -9.67 -8.89
C ALA A 120 -0.31 -8.93 -7.72
N ALA A 121 -0.63 -9.66 -6.63
CA ALA A 121 -1.19 -9.05 -5.43
C ALA A 121 -0.28 -7.92 -4.89
N GLY A 122 1.04 -8.12 -4.92
CA GLY A 122 2.00 -7.11 -4.48
C GLY A 122 2.03 -5.85 -5.32
N ILE A 123 2.05 -5.99 -6.64
CA ILE A 123 2.05 -4.85 -7.56
C ILE A 123 0.76 -4.01 -7.40
N TYR A 124 -0.41 -4.65 -7.39
CA TYR A 124 -1.68 -3.95 -7.23
C TYR A 124 -1.85 -3.35 -5.83
N PHE A 125 -1.42 -4.04 -4.78
CA PHE A 125 -1.47 -3.53 -3.41
C PHE A 125 -0.63 -2.26 -3.25
N TRP A 126 0.64 -2.31 -3.64
CA TRP A 126 1.51 -1.14 -3.51
C TRP A 126 1.03 0.01 -4.41
N SER A 127 0.47 -0.27 -5.59
CA SER A 127 -0.17 0.77 -6.41
C SER A 127 -1.32 1.47 -5.68
N ALA A 128 -2.23 0.73 -5.05
CA ALA A 128 -3.33 1.30 -4.27
C ALA A 128 -2.81 2.18 -3.11
N VAL A 129 -1.78 1.70 -2.40
CA VAL A 129 -1.13 2.46 -1.32
C VAL A 129 -0.52 3.76 -1.84
N TYR A 130 0.20 3.72 -2.97
CA TYR A 130 0.81 4.91 -3.55
C TYR A 130 -0.18 5.92 -4.09
N TRP A 131 -1.29 5.48 -4.68
CA TRP A 131 -2.37 6.38 -5.06
C TRP A 131 -2.97 7.09 -3.84
N GLY A 132 -3.11 6.39 -2.71
CA GLY A 132 -3.54 6.98 -1.44
C GLY A 132 -2.52 7.97 -0.85
N LEU A 133 -1.23 7.66 -0.94
CA LEU A 133 -0.15 8.56 -0.51
C LEU A 133 -0.06 9.82 -1.37
N TRP A 134 -0.08 9.65 -2.69
CA TRP A 134 -0.06 10.74 -3.66
C TRP A 134 -1.27 11.66 -3.49
N CYS A 135 -2.47 11.10 -3.27
CA CYS A 135 -3.69 11.89 -3.03
C CYS A 135 -3.58 12.83 -1.81
N ARG A 136 -2.90 12.39 -0.74
CA ARG A 136 -2.70 13.21 0.46
C ARG A 136 -1.85 14.45 0.19
N GLN A 137 -1.01 14.40 -0.83
CA GLN A 137 -0.10 15.50 -1.20
C GLN A 137 -0.65 16.35 -2.36
N GLY A 138 -1.32 15.75 -3.34
CA GLY A 138 -1.70 16.37 -4.63
C GLY A 138 -3.00 17.20 -4.65
N GLY A 139 -3.68 17.37 -3.52
CA GLY A 139 -4.92 18.13 -3.43
C GLY A 139 -6.13 17.48 -4.12
N ASN A 140 -7.33 17.76 -3.61
CA ASN A 140 -8.55 17.02 -3.94
C ASN A 140 -8.97 17.12 -5.43
N PHE A 141 -8.64 18.22 -6.12
CA PHE A 141 -9.03 18.43 -7.52
C PHE A 141 -8.27 17.52 -8.48
N GLU A 142 -6.95 17.41 -8.32
CA GLU A 142 -6.13 16.57 -9.19
C GLU A 142 -6.43 15.09 -8.97
N ALA A 143 -6.65 14.70 -7.72
CA ALA A 143 -7.08 13.36 -7.36
C ALA A 143 -8.43 12.97 -8.01
N ALA A 144 -9.40 13.87 -8.02
CA ALA A 144 -10.68 13.65 -8.70
C ALA A 144 -10.47 13.50 -10.22
N ARG A 145 -9.67 14.38 -10.83
CA ARG A 145 -9.37 14.32 -12.28
C ARG A 145 -8.68 13.02 -12.70
N ARG A 146 -7.78 12.48 -11.87
CA ARG A 146 -7.05 11.23 -12.16
C ARG A 146 -7.82 9.96 -11.75
N GLY A 147 -9.05 10.09 -11.23
CA GLY A 147 -9.89 8.95 -10.84
C GLY A 147 -9.29 8.12 -9.70
N VAL A 148 -8.57 8.77 -8.77
CA VAL A 148 -7.79 8.10 -7.72
C VAL A 148 -8.64 7.18 -6.86
N ALA A 149 -9.84 7.61 -6.46
CA ALA A 149 -10.73 6.80 -5.63
C ALA A 149 -11.11 5.47 -6.32
N ASN A 150 -11.43 5.50 -7.62
CA ASN A 150 -11.74 4.28 -8.37
C ASN A 150 -10.51 3.38 -8.46
N LYS A 151 -9.32 3.92 -8.75
CA LYS A 151 -8.08 3.13 -8.78
C LYS A 151 -7.80 2.43 -7.45
N ILE A 152 -7.89 3.15 -6.32
CA ILE A 152 -7.64 2.56 -5.00
C ILE A 152 -8.66 1.46 -4.72
N ARG A 153 -9.94 1.69 -4.99
CA ARG A 153 -11.00 0.68 -4.81
C ARG A 153 -10.71 -0.56 -5.65
N ASP A 154 -10.61 -0.36 -6.97
CA ASP A 154 -10.47 -1.41 -7.96
C ASP A 154 -9.22 -2.27 -7.70
N TYR A 155 -8.10 -1.65 -7.36
CA TYR A 155 -6.87 -2.38 -7.03
C TYR A 155 -6.97 -3.10 -5.68
N SER A 156 -7.65 -2.53 -4.68
CA SER A 156 -7.82 -3.19 -3.37
C SER A 156 -8.73 -4.41 -3.46
N GLU A 157 -9.84 -4.29 -4.19
CA GLU A 157 -10.76 -5.40 -4.49
C GLU A 157 -10.06 -6.51 -5.27
N LEU A 158 -9.23 -6.16 -6.26
CA LEU A 158 -8.44 -7.13 -7.00
C LEU A 158 -7.43 -7.85 -6.10
N VAL A 159 -6.75 -7.13 -5.19
CA VAL A 159 -5.84 -7.74 -4.21
C VAL A 159 -6.60 -8.72 -3.32
N ILE A 160 -7.77 -8.35 -2.80
CA ILE A 160 -8.61 -9.24 -1.99
C ILE A 160 -8.99 -10.51 -2.76
N ALA A 161 -9.30 -10.37 -4.05
CA ALA A 161 -9.66 -11.51 -4.89
C ALA A 161 -8.46 -12.42 -5.24
N LEU A 162 -7.25 -11.87 -5.32
CA LEU A 162 -6.02 -12.62 -5.61
C LEU A 162 -5.44 -13.29 -4.36
N ASP A 163 -5.33 -12.53 -3.26
CA ASP A 163 -4.80 -12.97 -1.97
C ASP A 163 -5.34 -12.05 -0.86
N ASP A 164 -6.40 -12.49 -0.18
CA ASP A 164 -7.08 -11.77 0.90
C ASP A 164 -6.19 -11.55 2.14
N LYS A 165 -5.08 -12.29 2.26
CA LYS A 165 -4.13 -12.23 3.38
C LYS A 165 -2.89 -11.41 3.07
N TYR A 166 -2.70 -11.01 1.81
CA TYR A 166 -1.52 -10.28 1.37
C TYR A 166 -1.24 -9.05 2.23
N GLU A 167 0.02 -8.87 2.65
CA GLU A 167 0.47 -7.75 3.51
C GLU A 167 -0.45 -7.52 4.73
N ASN A 168 -0.72 -8.61 5.47
CA ASN A 168 -1.56 -8.61 6.67
C ASN A 168 -3.00 -8.14 6.39
N ALA A 169 -3.67 -8.79 5.45
CA ALA A 169 -5.00 -8.38 4.96
C ALA A 169 -5.02 -6.92 4.47
N GLY A 170 -3.95 -6.52 3.79
CA GLY A 170 -3.71 -5.16 3.35
C GLY A 170 -4.77 -4.63 2.38
N GLY A 171 -5.30 -5.48 1.49
CA GLY A 171 -6.39 -5.11 0.57
C GLY A 171 -7.63 -4.60 1.32
N HIS A 172 -8.09 -5.36 2.32
CA HIS A 172 -9.19 -4.98 3.20
C HIS A 172 -8.90 -3.66 3.94
N ARG A 173 -7.68 -3.50 4.46
CA ARG A 173 -7.27 -2.27 5.17
C ARG A 173 -7.30 -1.03 4.28
N VAL A 174 -6.83 -1.12 3.05
CA VAL A 174 -6.81 0.01 2.10
C VAL A 174 -8.23 0.33 1.63
N LEU A 175 -9.04 -0.68 1.30
CA LEU A 175 -10.42 -0.50 0.88
C LEU A 175 -11.27 0.14 1.99
N GLY A 176 -11.19 -0.38 3.20
CA GLY A 176 -11.90 0.17 4.35
C GLY A 176 -11.48 1.60 4.68
N ARG A 177 -10.19 1.94 4.56
CA ARG A 177 -9.71 3.32 4.74
C ARG A 177 -10.25 4.25 3.65
N LEU A 178 -10.31 3.80 2.39
CA LEU A 178 -10.87 4.57 1.29
C LEU A 178 -12.34 4.92 1.55
N HIS A 179 -13.15 3.93 1.96
CA HIS A 179 -14.54 4.14 2.32
C HIS A 179 -14.71 5.05 3.55
N THR A 180 -13.71 5.12 4.41
CA THR A 180 -13.71 6.02 5.58
C THR A 180 -13.41 7.47 5.22
N GLU A 181 -12.44 7.70 4.33
CA GLU A 181 -11.91 9.04 4.05
C GLU A 181 -12.52 9.73 2.83
N ALA A 182 -12.88 8.97 1.80
CA ALA A 182 -13.36 9.55 0.56
C ALA A 182 -14.69 10.28 0.80
N PRO A 183 -14.86 11.51 0.28
CA PRO A 183 -16.16 12.18 0.32
C PRO A 183 -17.14 11.44 -0.57
N ARG A 184 -18.41 11.34 -0.16
CA ARG A 184 -19.48 10.79 -0.99
C ARG A 184 -20.04 11.86 -1.93
N ILE A 185 -19.63 11.82 -3.20
CA ILE A 185 -20.05 12.79 -4.22
C ILE A 185 -20.88 12.04 -5.28
N PRO A 186 -22.12 12.47 -5.58
CA PRO A 186 -22.92 11.86 -6.64
C PRO A 186 -22.14 11.73 -7.95
N LEU A 187 -22.28 10.58 -8.61
CA LEU A 187 -21.64 10.22 -9.90
C LEU A 187 -20.11 10.04 -9.89
N ILE A 188 -19.38 10.50 -8.86
CA ILE A 188 -17.91 10.35 -8.78
C ILE A 188 -17.55 9.27 -7.76
N THR A 189 -17.99 9.45 -6.52
CA THR A 189 -17.71 8.59 -5.36
C THR A 189 -19.01 8.23 -4.63
N GLY A 190 -20.12 8.13 -5.36
CA GLY A 190 -21.44 7.82 -4.80
C GLY A 190 -21.53 6.42 -4.16
N TRP A 191 -20.61 5.53 -4.56
CA TRP A 191 -20.40 4.18 -4.06
C TRP A 191 -19.67 4.11 -2.71
N VAL A 192 -19.11 5.23 -2.22
CA VAL A 192 -18.53 5.27 -0.88
C VAL A 192 -19.63 5.00 0.14
N ASP A 193 -19.35 4.00 0.98
CA ASP A 193 -20.31 3.42 1.91
C ASP A 193 -19.65 3.17 3.28
N ARG A 194 -20.32 3.63 4.33
CA ARG A 194 -19.82 3.59 5.72
C ARG A 194 -19.86 2.18 6.32
N ASP A 195 -20.83 1.36 5.92
CA ASP A 195 -20.99 0.02 6.45
C ASP A 195 -19.93 -0.89 5.81
N VAL A 196 -19.63 -0.66 4.51
CA VAL A 196 -18.46 -1.24 3.85
C VAL A 196 -17.17 -0.83 4.57
N ALA A 197 -17.01 0.46 4.91
CA ALA A 197 -15.83 0.96 5.63
C ALA A 197 -15.54 0.13 6.90
N ILE A 198 -16.55 -0.04 7.75
CA ILE A 198 -16.42 -0.81 9.00
C ILE A 198 -16.17 -2.29 8.70
N SER A 199 -16.97 -2.90 7.82
CA SER A 199 -16.87 -4.35 7.57
C SER A 199 -15.53 -4.77 6.97
N GLU A 200 -14.94 -3.96 6.07
CA GLU A 200 -13.62 -4.26 5.49
C GLU A 200 -12.51 -4.07 6.53
N LEU A 201 -12.63 -3.08 7.41
CA LEU A 201 -11.66 -2.89 8.50
C LEU A 201 -11.76 -3.98 9.57
N GLU A 202 -12.95 -4.53 9.81
CA GLU A 202 -13.13 -5.72 10.64
C GLU A 202 -12.45 -6.94 10.03
N ARG A 203 -12.61 -7.18 8.72
CA ARG A 203 -11.88 -8.25 8.01
C ARG A 203 -10.37 -8.05 8.05
N ALA A 204 -9.90 -6.81 7.95
CA ALA A 204 -8.47 -6.51 8.09
C ALA A 204 -7.93 -6.89 9.48
N VAL A 205 -8.69 -6.58 10.54
CA VAL A 205 -8.34 -6.97 11.92
C VAL A 205 -8.45 -8.48 12.13
N GLU A 206 -9.45 -9.14 11.56
CA GLU A 206 -9.59 -10.60 11.64
C GLU A 206 -8.42 -11.33 10.96
N GLY A 207 -8.05 -10.88 9.76
CA GLY A 207 -6.92 -11.44 9.01
C GLY A 207 -5.55 -11.12 9.62
N ALA A 208 -5.44 -10.01 10.36
CA ALA A 208 -4.21 -9.61 11.04
C ALA A 208 -4.47 -8.99 12.43
N PRO A 209 -4.75 -9.82 13.46
CA PRO A 209 -5.16 -9.34 14.78
C PRO A 209 -4.15 -8.47 15.52
N ASN A 210 -2.89 -8.47 15.11
CA ASN A 210 -1.81 -7.68 15.71
C ASN A 210 -1.39 -6.47 14.84
N ASP A 211 -2.01 -6.24 13.67
CA ASP A 211 -1.68 -5.08 12.84
C ASP A 211 -2.28 -3.80 13.45
N LEU A 212 -1.42 -2.97 14.03
CA LEU A 212 -1.83 -1.74 14.72
C LEU A 212 -2.54 -0.75 13.80
N ARG A 213 -2.23 -0.74 12.49
CA ARG A 213 -2.88 0.17 11.53
C ARG A 213 -4.30 -0.28 11.23
N ALA A 214 -4.55 -1.58 11.10
CA ALA A 214 -5.89 -2.12 10.93
C ALA A 214 -6.79 -1.73 12.11
N HIS A 215 -6.30 -1.91 13.35
CA HIS A 215 -7.01 -1.50 14.56
C HIS A 215 -7.24 0.01 14.65
N LEU A 216 -6.23 0.83 14.33
CA LEU A 216 -6.38 2.28 14.31
C LEU A 216 -7.46 2.72 13.33
N PHE A 217 -7.43 2.19 12.10
CA PHE A 217 -8.38 2.57 11.07
C PHE A 217 -9.79 2.11 11.43
N LEU A 218 -9.96 0.88 11.95
CA LEU A 218 -11.26 0.40 12.44
C LEU A 218 -11.81 1.32 13.53
N THR A 219 -10.96 1.70 14.49
CA THR A 219 -11.34 2.63 15.56
C THR A 219 -11.85 3.95 15.00
N GLU A 220 -11.09 4.57 14.09
CA GLU A 220 -11.47 5.84 13.46
C GLU A 220 -12.82 5.72 12.74
N ALA A 221 -13.05 4.63 12.01
CA ALA A 221 -14.31 4.36 11.33
C ALA A 221 -15.49 4.18 12.30
N LEU A 222 -15.30 3.44 13.40
CA LEU A 222 -16.32 3.24 14.43
C LEU A 222 -16.71 4.57 15.09
N LEU A 223 -15.72 5.39 15.48
CA LEU A 223 -15.97 6.71 16.06
C LEU A 223 -16.70 7.64 15.09
N LYS A 224 -16.39 7.54 13.79
CA LYS A 224 -16.97 8.40 12.76
C LYS A 224 -18.40 7.99 12.36
N PHE A 225 -18.69 6.68 12.32
CA PHE A 225 -19.90 6.17 11.67
C PHE A 225 -20.83 5.36 12.56
N ASP A 226 -20.38 4.83 13.70
CA ASP A 226 -21.22 4.02 14.59
C ASP A 226 -21.09 4.42 16.07
N ALA A 227 -21.85 5.46 16.44
CA ALA A 227 -21.90 5.96 17.82
C ALA A 227 -22.33 4.90 18.85
N ARG A 228 -22.98 3.80 18.45
CA ARG A 228 -23.39 2.71 19.36
C ARG A 228 -22.20 1.86 19.79
N ARG A 229 -21.13 1.86 19.00
CA ARG A 229 -19.89 1.11 19.24
C ARG A 229 -18.76 2.02 19.77
N HIS A 230 -19.12 3.16 20.36
CA HIS A 230 -18.16 4.10 20.93
C HIS A 230 -17.28 3.45 21.99
N ASP A 231 -17.86 2.69 22.92
CA ASP A 231 -17.09 2.05 24.00
C ASP A 231 -16.09 1.03 23.45
N GLU A 232 -16.49 0.24 22.45
CA GLU A 232 -15.57 -0.67 21.74
C GLU A 232 -14.40 0.09 21.10
N ALA A 233 -14.68 1.22 20.45
CA ALA A 233 -13.63 2.04 19.85
C ALA A 233 -12.68 2.60 20.93
N MET A 234 -13.21 3.03 22.07
CA MET A 234 -12.39 3.51 23.18
C MET A 234 -11.51 2.41 23.80
N ASP A 235 -12.05 1.21 23.99
CA ASP A 235 -11.28 0.06 24.46
C ASP A 235 -10.14 -0.29 23.49
N ARG A 236 -10.42 -0.24 22.19
CA ARG A 236 -9.42 -0.47 21.13
C ARG A 236 -8.33 0.61 21.12
N LEU A 237 -8.67 1.88 21.34
CA LEU A 237 -7.69 2.95 21.51
C LEU A 237 -6.79 2.73 22.72
N GLN A 238 -7.37 2.34 23.86
CA GLN A 238 -6.59 2.06 25.06
C GLN A 238 -5.59 0.93 24.83
N TRP A 239 -6.03 -0.13 24.15
CA TRP A 239 -5.14 -1.22 23.73
C TRP A 239 -4.01 -0.73 22.82
N LEU A 240 -4.31 0.08 21.79
CA LEU A 240 -3.32 0.65 20.86
C LEU A 240 -2.24 1.48 21.57
N VAL A 241 -2.64 2.29 22.55
CA VAL A 241 -1.71 3.09 23.36
C VAL A 241 -0.76 2.19 24.15
N GLN A 242 -1.24 1.04 24.63
CA GLN A 242 -0.41 0.07 25.36
C GLN A 242 0.54 -0.73 24.44
N GLN A 243 0.23 -0.85 23.15
CA GLN A 243 1.09 -1.55 22.18
C GLN A 243 2.23 -0.69 21.61
N SER A 244 2.11 0.64 21.71
CA SER A 244 3.15 1.53 21.18
C SER A 244 4.46 1.32 21.94
N PRO A 245 5.61 1.15 21.27
CA PRO A 245 6.87 0.91 21.98
C PRO A 245 7.17 2.07 22.91
N ASN A 246 7.53 1.77 24.16
CA ASN A 246 8.31 2.71 24.96
C ASN A 246 9.55 3.06 24.12
N SER A 247 9.60 4.32 23.69
CA SER A 247 10.69 5.10 23.05
C SER A 247 12.00 4.38 22.72
#